data_AF-A0A2H2ZUZ8-F1
#
_entry.id   AF-A0A2H2ZUZ8-F1
#
_cell.length_a   1.000
_cell.length_b   1.000
_cell.length_c   1.000
_cell.angle_alpha   90.00
_cell.angle_beta   90.00
_cell.angle_gamma   90.00
#
_symmetry.space_group_name_H-M   'P 1'
#
loop_
_entity.id
_entity.type
_entity.pdbx_description
1 polymer ?
#
loop_
_entity_poly.entity_id
_entity_poly.type
_entity_poly.pdbx_seq_one_letter_code
_entity_poly.pdbx_strand_id
1 'polypeptide(L)'
;MLCSNLLLFLLTSLSSAAVITRNYDVPSGYCCFTLSDPSTGKTIQQNKEYGFLYFDANQPKGWYCFNSADSRSILWDDFNNACIISWDGHFQCLDPTPGMS
;
A
#
# COMPACT_ATOMS: atom_id res chain seq x y z
N MET A 1 17.31 43.10 30.10
CA MET A 1 17.82 41.90 29.42
C MET A 1 16.82 40.76 29.59
N LEU A 2 15.76 40.65 28.77
CA LEU A 2 14.85 39.49 28.81
C LEU A 2 13.89 39.42 27.59
N CYS A 3 14.25 40.03 26.45
CA CYS A 3 13.40 40.03 25.23
C CYS A 3 14.01 39.27 24.05
N SER A 4 15.08 38.48 24.25
CA SER A 4 15.81 37.85 23.14
C SER A 4 15.56 36.34 22.95
N ASN A 5 14.86 35.67 23.86
CA ASN A 5 14.74 34.20 23.84
C ASN A 5 13.39 33.68 23.31
N LEU A 6 12.43 34.54 23.01
CA LEU A 6 11.09 34.12 22.58
C LEU A 6 10.96 33.92 21.05
N LEU A 7 11.98 34.32 20.28
CA LEU A 7 11.95 34.30 18.82
C LEU A 7 12.52 33.00 18.20
N LEU A 8 13.11 32.09 18.98
CA LEU A 8 13.74 30.88 18.45
C LEU A 8 12.87 29.60 18.49
N PHE A 9 11.67 29.63 19.08
CA PHE A 9 10.90 28.40 19.34
C PHE A 9 9.65 28.19 18.47
N LEU A 10 9.39 29.03 17.46
CA LEU A 10 8.15 28.98 16.66
C LEU A 10 8.36 28.63 15.18
N LEU A 11 9.30 27.72 14.90
CA LEU A 11 9.41 27.07 13.58
C LEU A 11 9.03 25.60 13.72
N THR A 12 7.84 25.32 14.24
CA THR A 12 7.22 24.00 14.08
C THR A 12 6.82 23.87 12.62
N SER A 13 7.66 23.23 11.82
CA SER A 13 7.31 22.86 10.45
C SER A 13 6.08 21.95 10.50
N LEU A 14 4.91 22.48 10.11
CA LEU A 14 3.77 21.65 9.75
C LEU A 14 4.15 20.91 8.47
N SER A 15 4.78 19.75 8.63
CA SER A 15 4.89 18.78 7.56
C SER A 15 3.49 18.20 7.35
N SER A 16 2.69 18.88 6.54
CA SER A 16 1.46 18.32 6.01
C SER A 16 1.86 17.06 5.24
N ALA A 17 1.57 15.89 5.81
CA ALA A 17 1.68 14.64 5.07
C ALA A 17 0.80 14.79 3.83
N ALA A 18 1.42 14.86 2.65
CA ALA A 18 0.67 14.89 1.40
C ALA A 18 -0.16 13.61 1.35
N VAL A 19 -1.48 13.75 1.51
CA VAL A 19 -2.41 12.65 1.30
C VAL A 19 -2.33 12.34 -0.19
N ILE A 20 -1.59 11.29 -0.55
CA ILE A 20 -1.53 10.81 -1.93
C ILE A 20 -2.96 10.45 -2.30
N THR A 21 -3.53 11.19 -3.24
CA THR A 21 -4.89 10.95 -3.74
C THR A 21 -4.93 9.54 -4.30
N ARG A 22 -5.73 8.67 -3.66
CA ARG A 22 -5.98 7.33 -4.15
C ARG A 22 -6.86 7.45 -5.39
N ASN A 23 -6.57 6.63 -6.41
CA ASN A 23 -7.40 6.58 -7.62
C ASN A 23 -8.49 5.51 -7.54
N TYR A 24 -8.84 5.07 -6.32
CA TYR A 24 -9.79 3.98 -6.07
C TYR A 24 -10.44 4.16 -4.70
N ASP A 25 -11.70 3.75 -4.60
CA ASP A 25 -12.47 3.78 -3.35
C ASP A 25 -11.97 2.69 -2.40
N VAL A 26 -11.68 3.08 -1.15
CA VAL A 26 -11.27 2.15 -0.09
C VAL A 26 -12.47 1.88 0.81
N PRO A 27 -12.95 0.63 0.92
CA PRO A 27 -14.04 0.29 1.83
C PRO A 27 -13.69 0.63 3.29
N SER A 28 -14.69 0.99 4.08
CA SER A 28 -14.49 1.29 5.50
C SER A 28 -13.86 0.12 6.25
N GLY A 29 -12.89 0.39 7.12
CA GLY A 29 -12.13 -0.63 7.87
C GLY A 29 -10.91 -1.19 7.13
N TYR A 30 -10.78 -0.94 5.83
CA TYR A 30 -9.64 -1.37 5.04
C TYR A 30 -8.55 -0.30 5.01
N CYS A 31 -7.30 -0.75 5.13
CA CYS A 31 -6.13 0.06 4.89
C CYS A 31 -5.44 -0.44 3.62
N CYS A 32 -5.42 0.41 2.59
CA CYS A 32 -4.92 0.06 1.27
C CYS A 32 -3.65 0.82 0.91
N PHE A 33 -2.78 0.21 0.11
CA PHE A 33 -1.54 0.83 -0.38
C PHE A 33 -1.15 0.26 -1.74
N THR A 34 -0.21 0.95 -2.40
CA THR A 34 0.45 0.47 -3.62
C THR A 34 1.88 0.06 -3.29
N LEU A 35 2.41 -0.93 -4.00
CA LEU A 35 3.83 -1.29 -3.92
C LEU A 35 4.62 -0.52 -4.97
N SER A 36 5.82 -0.05 -4.61
CA SER A 36 6.74 0.61 -5.54
C SER A 36 8.09 -0.07 -5.47
N ASP A 37 8.74 -0.25 -6.63
CA ASP A 37 10.12 -0.69 -6.67
C ASP A 37 11.03 0.44 -6.15
N PRO A 38 11.84 0.18 -5.12
CA PRO A 38 12.69 1.21 -4.53
C PRO A 38 13.81 1.67 -5.47
N SER A 39 14.21 0.86 -6.46
CA SER A 39 15.31 1.20 -7.37
C SER A 39 14.88 2.17 -8.47
N THR A 40 13.66 2.04 -8.98
CA THR A 40 13.12 2.91 -10.04
C THR A 40 12.06 3.90 -9.54
N GLY A 41 11.52 3.71 -8.35
CA GLY A 41 10.36 4.44 -7.82
C GLY A 41 9.04 4.12 -8.54
N LYS A 42 9.04 3.19 -9.51
CA LYS A 42 7.84 2.84 -10.27
C LYS A 42 6.91 1.98 -9.43
N THR A 43 5.61 2.28 -9.52
CA THR A 43 4.56 1.47 -8.88
C THR A 43 4.42 0.12 -9.60
N ILE A 44 4.31 -0.96 -8.85
CA ILE A 44 3.97 -2.28 -9.36
C ILE A 44 2.58 -2.22 -10.00
N GLN A 45 2.47 -2.80 -11.18
CA GLN A 45 1.21 -2.89 -11.91
C GLN A 45 0.67 -4.31 -11.83
N GLN A 46 -0.65 -4.45 -11.96
CA GLN A 46 -1.31 -5.73 -11.88
C GLN A 46 -2.25 -5.93 -13.07
N ASN A 47 -2.15 -7.10 -13.70
CA ASN A 47 -3.12 -7.48 -14.72
C ASN A 47 -4.45 -7.86 -14.09
N LYS A 48 -5.56 -7.36 -14.66
CA LYS A 48 -6.89 -7.54 -14.08
C LYS A 48 -7.51 -8.92 -14.25
N GLU A 49 -7.01 -9.68 -15.21
CA GLU A 49 -7.60 -10.95 -15.60
C GLU A 49 -6.99 -12.12 -14.82
N TYR A 50 -5.69 -12.05 -14.54
CA TYR A 50 -4.92 -13.13 -13.92
C TYR A 50 -4.23 -12.75 -12.61
N GLY A 51 -4.29 -11.47 -12.21
CA GLY A 51 -3.63 -11.00 -10.99
C GLY A 51 -2.09 -10.95 -11.06
N PHE A 52 -1.49 -11.21 -12.23
CA PHE A 52 -0.03 -11.16 -12.41
C PHE A 52 0.53 -9.76 -12.18
N LEU A 53 1.71 -9.72 -11.57
CA LEU A 53 2.42 -8.49 -11.24
C LEU A 53 3.42 -8.14 -12.35
N TYR A 54 3.47 -6.86 -12.70
CA TYR A 54 4.32 -6.34 -13.77
C TYR A 54 5.10 -5.11 -13.33
N PHE A 55 6.29 -4.98 -13.90
CA PHE A 55 7.08 -3.76 -13.88
C PHE A 55 7.03 -3.09 -15.24
N ASP A 56 6.76 -1.78 -15.24
CA ASP A 56 6.80 -0.93 -16.44
C ASP A 56 5.98 -1.45 -17.63
N ALA A 57 4.86 -2.12 -17.34
CA ALA A 57 3.91 -2.55 -18.35
C ALA A 57 2.87 -1.45 -18.63
N ASN A 58 1.91 -1.74 -19.51
CA ASN A 58 0.70 -0.92 -19.69
C ASN A 58 -0.48 -1.54 -18.92
N GLN A 59 -0.26 -1.90 -17.66
CA GLN A 59 -1.24 -2.48 -16.76
C GLN A 59 -1.65 -1.44 -15.70
N PRO A 60 -2.85 -1.52 -15.11
CA PRO A 60 -3.24 -0.64 -14.03
C PRO A 60 -2.34 -0.83 -12.80
N LYS A 61 -2.19 0.22 -12.00
CA LYS A 61 -1.44 0.13 -10.73
C LYS A 61 -2.13 -0.86 -9.81
N GLY A 62 -1.35 -1.81 -9.27
CA GLY A 62 -1.84 -2.75 -8.27
C GLY A 62 -2.09 -2.04 -6.95
N TRP A 63 -3.11 -2.48 -6.21
CA TRP A 63 -3.35 -2.05 -4.85
C TRP A 63 -3.63 -3.26 -3.96
N TYR A 64 -3.25 -3.11 -2.69
CA TYR A 64 -3.31 -4.18 -1.70
C TYR A 64 -3.89 -3.63 -0.41
N CYS A 65 -4.83 -4.35 0.19
CA CYS A 65 -5.51 -3.93 1.40
C CYS A 65 -5.53 -5.01 2.47
N PHE A 66 -5.46 -4.58 3.72
CA PHE A 66 -5.82 -5.42 4.85
C PHE A 66 -6.97 -4.75 5.60
N ASN A 67 -7.85 -5.55 6.19
CA ASN A 67 -8.88 -5.04 7.08
C ASN A 67 -8.34 -5.02 8.51
N SER A 68 -8.13 -3.83 9.05
CA SER A 68 -7.60 -3.66 10.41
C SER A 68 -8.56 -4.15 11.51
N ALA A 69 -9.84 -4.31 11.19
CA ALA A 69 -10.86 -4.85 12.08
C ALA A 69 -11.05 -6.38 11.92
N ASP A 70 -10.48 -7.01 10.88
CA ASP A 70 -10.48 -8.47 10.77
C ASP A 70 -9.36 -9.04 11.65
N SER A 71 -9.70 -10.04 12.47
CA SER A 71 -8.74 -10.82 13.26
C SER A 71 -7.70 -11.56 12.40
N ARG A 72 -8.02 -11.80 11.13
CA ARG A 72 -7.12 -12.42 10.16
C ARG A 72 -6.28 -11.34 9.49
N SER A 73 -4.98 -11.35 9.74
CA SER A 73 -4.00 -10.47 9.09
C SER A 73 -3.71 -10.90 7.65
N ILE A 74 -4.74 -10.88 6.79
CA ILE A 74 -4.63 -11.23 5.37
C ILE A 74 -4.57 -9.95 4.55
N LEU A 75 -3.58 -9.90 3.65
CA LEU A 75 -3.48 -8.87 2.63
C LEU A 75 -4.21 -9.36 1.38
N TRP A 76 -5.07 -8.51 0.82
CA TRP A 76 -5.88 -8.80 -0.36
C TRP A 76 -5.50 -7.87 -1.51
N ASP A 77 -5.52 -8.34 -2.75
CA ASP A 77 -5.43 -7.48 -3.94
C ASP A 77 -6.81 -7.00 -4.43
N ASP A 78 -6.83 -6.24 -5.52
CA ASP A 78 -8.04 -5.73 -6.20
C ASP A 78 -8.99 -6.86 -6.68
N PHE A 79 -8.47 -8.08 -6.83
CA PHE A 79 -9.20 -9.26 -7.31
C PHE A 79 -9.63 -10.18 -6.17
N ASN A 80 -9.50 -9.70 -4.92
CA ASN A 80 -9.83 -10.46 -3.72
C ASN A 80 -9.01 -11.76 -3.57
N ASN A 81 -7.78 -11.76 -4.11
CA ASN A 81 -6.79 -12.82 -3.91
C ASN A 81 -6.00 -12.56 -2.63
N ALA A 82 -5.66 -13.61 -1.90
CA ALA A 82 -4.80 -13.49 -0.73
C ALA A 82 -3.35 -13.34 -1.17
N CYS A 83 -2.70 -12.28 -0.69
CA CYS A 83 -1.30 -12.02 -0.96
C CYS A 83 -0.42 -12.58 0.15
N ILE A 84 0.65 -13.25 -0.25
CA ILE A 84 1.67 -13.82 0.63
C ILE A 84 3.04 -13.27 0.27
N ILE A 85 3.85 -13.05 1.31
CA ILE A 85 5.29 -12.85 1.18
C ILE A 85 5.94 -14.15 1.64
N SER A 86 6.51 -14.88 0.69
CA SER A 86 7.26 -16.10 0.98
C SER A 86 8.54 -15.79 1.77
N TRP A 87 9.11 -16.81 2.43
CA TRP A 87 10.31 -16.66 3.26
C TRP A 87 11.55 -16.17 2.49
N ASP A 88 11.56 -16.38 1.18
CA ASP A 88 12.57 -15.92 0.22
C ASP A 88 12.30 -14.49 -0.31
N GLY A 89 11.28 -13.82 0.22
CA GLY A 89 10.92 -12.45 -0.14
C GLY A 89 10.06 -12.34 -1.40
N HIS A 90 9.63 -13.46 -2.00
CA HIS A 90 8.74 -13.43 -3.15
C HIS A 90 7.33 -13.00 -2.73
N PHE A 91 6.85 -11.90 -3.33
CA PHE A 91 5.49 -11.40 -3.16
C PHE A 91 4.59 -11.93 -4.29
N GLN A 92 3.50 -12.59 -3.91
CA GLN A 92 2.52 -13.13 -4.84
C GLN A 92 1.11 -13.04 -4.26
N CYS A 93 0.11 -12.79 -5.11
CA CYS A 93 -1.29 -12.86 -4.76
C CYS A 93 -1.88 -14.07 -5.47
N LEU A 94 -2.30 -15.05 -4.67
CA LEU A 94 -2.82 -16.33 -5.14
C LEU A 94 -4.33 -16.37 -4.88
N ASP A 95 -5.04 -17.00 -5.81
CA ASP A 95 -6.48 -17.27 -5.85
C ASP A 95 -7.11 -17.40 -4.45
N PRO A 96 -8.34 -16.91 -4.18
CA PRO A 96 -8.92 -16.89 -2.85
C PRO A 96 -9.14 -18.34 -2.41
N THR A 97 -8.16 -18.90 -1.72
CA THR A 97 -8.27 -20.27 -1.25
C THR A 97 -8.75 -20.20 0.21
N PRO A 98 -10.02 -20.47 0.52
CA PRO A 98 -10.30 -21.13 1.79
C PRO A 98 -9.73 -22.54 1.63
N GLY A 99 -8.62 -22.82 2.32
CA GLY A 99 -7.80 -24.01 2.09
C GLY A 99 -8.58 -25.33 1.94
N MET A 100 -8.14 -26.18 1.01
CA MET A 100 -8.20 -27.65 1.01
C MET A 100 -7.71 -28.15 -0.37
N SER A 101 -6.44 -28.57 -0.44
CA SER A 101 -6.02 -29.70 -1.28
C SER A 101 -5.64 -30.84 -0.36
#